data_AF-A0A1F3IWP0-F1
#
_entry.id   AF-A0A1F3IWP0-F1
#
_cell.length_a   1.000
_cell.length_b   1.000
_cell.length_c   1.000
_cell.angle_alpha   90.00
_cell.angle_beta   90.00
_cell.angle_gamma   90.00
#
_symmetry.space_group_name_H-M   'P 1'
#
loop_
_entity.id
_entity.type
_entity.pdbx_description
1 polymer ?
#
loop_
_entity_poly.entity_id
_entity_poly.type
_entity_poly.pdbx_seq_one_letter_code
_entity_poly.pdbx_strand_id
1 'polypeptide(L)'
;MVESKEHIEFIDEKKEPKKTRKGSFRDVLDGSLLTNEWVVRQLPYIIFLVVLAFVYIGNRYHAERMVRRNIVLQKEINDLRAESITTAAELMLISKQSEVAKQVKERGLDLEESVVPPKKIVIN
;
A
#
# COMPACT_ATOMS: atom_id res chain seq x y z
N MET A 1 -49.23 -74.18 37.05
CA MET A 1 -50.00 -73.58 35.94
C MET A 1 -49.26 -72.31 35.55
N VAL A 2 -48.50 -72.28 34.44
CA VAL A 2 -48.97 -72.23 33.03
C VAL A 2 -49.72 -70.91 32.80
N GLU A 3 -49.39 -69.98 31.89
CA GLU A 3 -48.39 -69.91 30.81
C GLU A 3 -48.49 -68.51 30.14
N SER A 4 -47.34 -68.06 29.60
CA SER A 4 -47.10 -67.19 28.42
C SER A 4 -47.73 -65.79 28.29
N LYS A 5 -46.87 -64.76 28.26
CA LYS A 5 -46.38 -63.98 27.08
C LYS A 5 -47.37 -62.88 26.68
N GLU A 6 -46.97 -61.62 26.58
CA GLU A 6 -46.01 -61.14 25.57
C GLU A 6 -44.92 -60.22 26.14
N HIS A 7 -43.67 -60.59 25.86
CA HIS A 7 -42.54 -59.67 25.87
C HIS A 7 -42.63 -58.84 24.60
N ILE A 8 -43.00 -57.57 24.72
CA ILE A 8 -42.90 -56.63 23.60
C ILE A 8 -41.43 -56.21 23.54
N GLU A 9 -40.79 -56.64 22.47
CA GLU A 9 -39.37 -56.46 22.21
C GLU A 9 -39.02 -54.97 22.08
N PHE A 10 -37.99 -54.58 22.82
CA PHE A 10 -37.29 -53.32 22.65
C PHE A 10 -36.67 -53.28 21.26
N ILE A 11 -37.24 -52.46 20.37
CA ILE A 11 -36.50 -52.00 19.20
C ILE A 11 -35.73 -50.76 19.65
N ASP A 12 -34.58 -51.03 20.26
CA ASP A 12 -33.54 -50.02 20.44
C ASP A 12 -33.01 -49.72 19.03
N GLU A 13 -33.43 -48.60 18.46
CA GLU A 13 -33.01 -48.18 17.13
C GLU A 13 -31.50 -47.88 17.20
N LYS A 14 -30.69 -48.90 16.91
CA LYS A 14 -29.25 -48.79 16.68
C LYS A 14 -29.03 -47.79 15.54
N LYS A 15 -28.82 -46.52 15.89
CA LYS A 15 -28.22 -45.52 15.01
C LYS A 15 -26.82 -46.01 14.63
N GLU A 16 -26.70 -46.58 13.44
CA GLU A 16 -25.40 -46.90 12.86
C GLU A 16 -24.57 -45.63 12.67
N PRO A 17 -23.28 -45.62 13.05
CA PRO A 17 -22.40 -44.50 12.78
C PRO A 17 -22.04 -44.52 11.29
N LYS A 18 -22.76 -43.74 10.48
CA LYS A 18 -22.36 -43.47 9.09
C LYS A 18 -21.04 -42.70 9.10
N LYS A 19 -19.93 -43.44 9.02
CA LYS A 19 -18.59 -42.93 8.72
C LYS A 19 -18.60 -42.27 7.34
N THR A 20 -18.89 -40.98 7.29
CA THR A 20 -18.52 -40.15 6.16
C THR A 20 -17.48 -39.14 6.63
N ARG A 21 -16.22 -39.37 6.23
CA ARG A 21 -15.10 -38.42 6.36
C ARG A 21 -15.30 -37.20 5.43
N LYS A 22 -16.49 -36.61 5.45
CA LYS A 22 -16.88 -35.39 4.73
C LYS A 22 -17.53 -34.35 5.67
N GLY A 23 -17.42 -34.54 6.99
CA GLY A 23 -18.06 -33.70 8.01
C GLY A 23 -17.36 -32.36 8.25
N SER A 24 -16.03 -32.29 8.19
CA SER A 24 -15.30 -31.14 8.77
C SER A 24 -15.62 -29.74 8.20
N PHE A 25 -16.12 -29.61 6.97
CA PHE A 25 -16.57 -28.31 6.43
C PHE A 25 -18.08 -28.08 6.61
N ARG A 26 -18.90 -29.14 6.58
CA ARG A 26 -20.34 -29.05 6.86
C ARG A 26 -20.60 -28.78 8.33
N ASP A 27 -19.81 -29.39 9.21
CA ASP A 27 -19.87 -29.20 10.66
C ASP A 27 -19.41 -27.79 11.08
N VAL A 28 -18.53 -27.14 10.29
CA VAL A 28 -18.20 -25.70 10.45
C VAL A 28 -19.39 -24.84 10.03
N LEU A 29 -20.01 -25.13 8.88
CA LEU A 29 -21.11 -24.35 8.31
C LEU A 29 -22.42 -24.48 9.12
N ASP A 30 -22.72 -25.69 9.60
CA ASP A 30 -23.92 -26.00 10.40
C ASP A 30 -23.75 -25.60 11.88
N GLY A 31 -22.61 -25.03 12.26
CA GLY A 31 -22.34 -24.50 13.60
C GLY A 31 -22.19 -25.55 14.70
N SER A 32 -22.23 -26.85 14.36
CA SER A 32 -22.05 -27.96 15.31
C SER A 32 -20.64 -27.98 15.92
N LEU A 33 -19.65 -27.36 15.27
CA LEU A 33 -18.34 -27.12 15.87
C LEU A 33 -18.35 -26.04 16.95
N LEU A 34 -19.20 -25.03 16.82
CA LEU A 34 -19.30 -23.92 17.78
C LEU A 34 -20.00 -24.33 19.07
N THR A 35 -20.79 -25.41 19.06
CA THR A 35 -21.44 -25.98 20.25
C THR A 35 -20.55 -26.93 21.04
N ASN A 36 -19.35 -27.28 20.55
CA ASN A 36 -18.39 -28.05 21.34
C ASN A 36 -17.89 -27.22 22.53
N GLU A 37 -18.01 -27.74 23.75
CA GLU A 37 -17.60 -27.07 24.99
C GLU A 37 -16.15 -26.55 24.95
N TRP A 38 -15.26 -27.31 24.29
CA TRP A 38 -13.86 -26.91 24.09
C TRP A 38 -13.71 -25.68 23.18
N VAL A 39 -14.50 -25.61 22.10
CA VAL A 39 -14.49 -24.48 21.16
C VAL A 39 -15.11 -23.25 21.81
N VAL A 40 -16.24 -23.41 22.52
CA VAL A 40 -16.91 -22.33 23.27
C VAL A 40 -15.93 -21.66 24.24
N ARG A 41 -15.14 -22.45 24.97
CA ARG A 41 -14.13 -21.94 25.91
C ARG A 41 -13.02 -21.13 25.22
N GLN A 42 -12.73 -21.41 23.96
CA GLN A 42 -11.69 -20.76 23.17
C GLN A 42 -12.22 -19.64 22.26
N LEU A 43 -13.53 -19.40 22.21
CA LEU A 43 -14.14 -18.33 21.42
C LEU A 43 -13.50 -16.94 21.64
N PRO A 44 -13.19 -16.50 22.89
CA PRO A 44 -12.53 -15.21 23.11
C PRO A 44 -11.17 -15.10 22.38
N TYR A 45 -10.42 -16.20 22.33
CA TYR A 45 -9.13 -16.25 21.64
C TYR A 45 -9.30 -16.23 20.11
N ILE A 46 -10.31 -16.92 19.57
CA ILE A 46 -10.62 -16.88 18.13
C ILE A 46 -11.02 -15.46 17.72
N ILE A 47 -11.88 -14.79 18.50
CA ILE A 47 -12.27 -13.40 18.26
C ILE A 47 -11.04 -12.48 18.29
N PHE A 48 -10.13 -12.68 19.24
CA PHE A 48 -8.88 -11.95 19.29
C PHE A 48 -8.05 -12.11 18.01
N LEU A 49 -7.91 -13.34 17.48
CA LEU A 49 -7.21 -13.58 16.22
C LEU A 49 -7.91 -12.94 15.02
N VAL A 50 -9.24 -12.95 14.98
CA VAL A 50 -10.02 -12.28 13.94
C VAL A 50 -9.81 -10.76 13.97
N VAL A 51 -9.81 -10.15 15.16
CA VAL A 51 -9.49 -8.73 15.33
C VAL A 51 -8.07 -8.44 14.86
N LEU A 52 -7.10 -9.29 15.22
CA LEU A 52 -5.72 -9.15 14.76
C LEU A 52 -5.61 -9.25 13.23
N ALA A 53 -6.37 -10.15 12.61
CA ALA A 53 -6.42 -10.28 11.16
C ALA A 53 -6.98 -9.01 10.51
N PHE A 54 -8.05 -8.41 11.05
CA PHE A 54 -8.56 -7.13 10.56
C PHE A 54 -7.54 -5.99 10.70
N VAL A 55 -6.86 -5.89 11.84
CA VAL A 55 -5.78 -4.92 12.05
C VAL A 55 -4.66 -5.13 11.04
N TYR A 56 -4.26 -6.37 10.79
CA TYR A 56 -3.22 -6.71 9.81
C TYR A 56 -3.61 -6.32 8.39
N ILE A 57 -4.83 -6.64 7.96
CA ILE A 57 -5.36 -6.26 6.64
C ILE A 57 -5.38 -4.74 6.51
N GLY A 58 -5.91 -4.04 7.52
CA GLY A 58 -5.96 -2.56 7.53
C GLY A 58 -4.58 -1.92 7.43
N ASN A 59 -3.61 -2.42 8.22
CA ASN A 59 -2.24 -1.94 8.19
C ASN A 59 -1.57 -2.21 6.84
N ARG A 60 -1.79 -3.40 6.26
CA ARG A 60 -1.28 -3.74 4.93
C ARG A 60 -1.79 -2.79 3.84
N TYR A 61 -3.09 -2.52 3.80
CA TYR A 61 -3.65 -1.54 2.86
C TYR A 61 -3.13 -0.12 3.08
N HIS A 62 -2.80 0.26 4.31
CA HIS A 62 -2.18 1.54 4.59
C HIS A 62 -0.74 1.58 4.06
N ALA A 63 0.07 0.57 4.36
CA ALA A 63 1.44 0.46 3.88
C ALA A 63 1.53 0.48 2.35
N GLU A 64 0.68 -0.28 1.65
CA GLU A 64 0.65 -0.30 0.18
C GLU A 64 0.31 1.07 -0.42
N ARG A 65 -0.62 1.82 0.20
CA ARG A 65 -0.95 3.19 -0.23
C ARG A 65 0.21 4.14 -0.01
N MET A 66 0.90 4.03 1.12
CA MET A 66 2.07 4.86 1.44
C MET A 66 3.23 4.60 0.48
N VAL A 67 3.52 3.33 0.16
CA VAL A 67 4.55 2.96 -0.82
C VAL A 67 4.23 3.52 -2.20
N ARG A 68 2.99 3.36 -2.68
CA ARG A 68 2.58 3.94 -3.98
C ARG A 68 2.73 5.46 -4.00
N ARG A 69 2.32 6.15 -2.94
CA ARG A 69 2.48 7.60 -2.82
C ARG A 69 3.95 8.01 -2.85
N ASN A 70 4.81 7.29 -2.14
CA ASN A 70 6.24 7.56 -2.09
C ASN A 70 6.86 7.48 -3.49
N ILE A 71 6.50 6.45 -4.29
CA ILE A 71 6.97 6.30 -5.67
C ILE A 71 6.56 7.49 -6.54
N VAL A 72 5.30 7.92 -6.45
CA VAL A 72 4.79 9.06 -7.24
C VAL A 72 5.51 10.35 -6.83
N LEU A 73 5.61 10.61 -5.52
CA LEU A 73 6.30 11.80 -5.00
C LEU A 73 7.78 11.82 -5.39
N GLN A 74 8.46 10.67 -5.34
CA GLN A 74 9.86 10.59 -5.72
C GLN A 74 10.06 10.88 -7.21
N LYS A 75 9.13 10.44 -8.06
CA LYS A 75 9.12 10.78 -9.48
C LYS A 75 8.92 12.29 -9.67
N GLU A 76 7.94 12.87 -8.99
CA GLU A 76 7.66 14.31 -9.07
C GLU A 76 8.87 15.16 -8.64
N ILE A 77 9.56 14.78 -7.55
CA ILE A 77 10.80 15.43 -7.13
C ILE A 77 11.88 15.37 -8.22
N ASN A 78 12.03 14.22 -8.88
CA ASN A 78 13.02 14.05 -9.94
C ASN A 78 12.67 14.90 -11.18
N ASP A 79 11.39 14.92 -11.56
CA ASP A 79 10.90 15.70 -12.70
C ASP A 79 11.09 17.21 -12.44
N LEU A 80 10.69 17.70 -11.26
CA LEU A 80 10.90 19.10 -10.85
C LEU A 80 12.38 19.48 -10.79
N ARG A 81 13.24 18.56 -10.33
CA ARG A 81 14.69 18.80 -10.31
C ARG A 81 15.23 18.93 -11.72
N ALA A 82 14.83 18.05 -12.64
CA ALA A 82 15.25 18.11 -14.03
C ALA A 82 14.79 19.41 -14.70
N GLU A 83 13.54 19.83 -14.44
CA GLU A 83 13.00 21.10 -14.90
C GLU A 83 13.84 22.28 -14.38
N SER A 84 14.09 22.33 -13.06
CA SER A 84 14.87 23.41 -12.45
C SER A 84 16.28 23.55 -13.04
N ILE A 85 16.95 22.42 -13.31
CA ILE A 85 18.29 22.41 -13.92
C ILE A 85 18.21 22.90 -15.37
N THR A 86 17.19 22.46 -16.11
CA THR A 86 16.98 22.84 -17.51
C THR A 86 16.73 24.34 -17.62
N THR A 87 15.78 24.88 -16.83
CA THR A 87 15.47 26.31 -16.80
C THR A 87 16.69 27.15 -16.38
N ALA A 88 17.46 26.69 -15.38
CA ALA A 88 18.69 27.37 -14.98
C ALA A 88 19.74 27.36 -16.09
N ALA A 89 19.88 26.25 -16.84
CA ALA A 89 20.80 26.14 -17.95
C ALA A 89 20.38 27.04 -19.14
N GLU A 90 19.08 27.11 -19.45
CA GLU A 90 18.54 28.02 -20.46
C GLU A 90 18.82 29.49 -20.09
N LEU A 91 18.57 29.86 -18.83
CA LEU A 91 18.88 31.20 -18.35
C LEU A 91 20.39 31.51 -18.46
N MET A 92 21.24 30.56 -18.09
CA MET A 92 22.70 30.71 -18.21
C MET A 92 23.14 30.88 -19.66
N LEU A 93 22.52 30.13 -20.59
CA LEU A 93 22.79 30.25 -22.02
C LEU A 93 22.40 31.62 -22.54
N ILE A 94 21.18 32.09 -22.23
CA ILE A 94 20.68 33.39 -22.68
C ILE A 94 21.45 34.55 -22.03
N SER A 95 21.90 34.39 -20.79
CA SER A 95 22.69 35.40 -20.07
C SER A 95 24.17 35.42 -20.48
N LYS A 96 24.61 34.47 -21.32
CA LYS A 96 26.00 34.40 -21.77
C LYS A 96 26.35 35.65 -22.57
N GLN A 97 27.49 36.27 -22.27
CA GLN A 97 27.94 37.50 -22.93
C GLN A 97 27.90 37.41 -24.47
N SER A 98 28.31 36.28 -25.05
CA SER A 98 28.26 36.05 -26.49
C SER A 98 26.83 36.03 -27.06
N GLU A 99 25.87 35.43 -26.34
CA GLU A 99 24.46 35.40 -26.75
C GLU A 99 23.82 36.77 -26.57
N VAL A 100 24.12 37.48 -25.48
CA VAL A 100 23.67 38.86 -25.27
C VAL A 100 24.20 39.79 -26.37
N ALA A 101 25.49 39.72 -26.69
CA ALA A 101 26.09 40.51 -27.78
C ALA A 101 25.43 40.20 -29.14
N LYS A 102 25.15 38.93 -29.41
CA LYS A 102 24.42 38.51 -30.61
C LYS A 102 23.00 39.10 -30.64
N GLN A 103 22.25 39.01 -29.56
CA GLN A 103 20.89 39.57 -29.45
C GLN A 103 20.87 41.10 -29.59
N VAL A 104 21.85 41.80 -29.02
CA VAL A 104 22.02 43.25 -29.15
C VAL A 104 22.21 43.64 -30.61
N LYS A 105 23.08 42.92 -31.33
CA LYS A 105 23.31 43.12 -32.77
C LYS A 105 22.08 42.82 -33.62
N GLU A 106 21.38 41.71 -33.35
CA GLU A 106 20.14 41.34 -34.04
C GLU A 106 19.03 42.38 -33.83
N ARG A 107 18.98 43.02 -32.65
CA ARG A 107 18.03 44.09 -32.34
C ARG A 107 18.44 45.48 -32.85
N GLY A 108 19.59 45.59 -33.54
CA GLY A 108 20.08 46.86 -34.08
C GLY A 108 20.48 47.88 -33.02
N LEU A 109 20.83 47.41 -31.81
CA LEU A 109 21.33 48.27 -30.75
C LEU A 109 22.84 48.49 -30.98
N ASP A 110 23.25 49.76 -31.07
CA ASP A 110 24.63 50.16 -31.36
C ASP A 110 25.51 50.11 -30.09
N LEU A 111 25.55 48.93 -29.45
CA LEU A 111 26.26 48.68 -28.20
C LEU A 111 27.36 47.64 -28.44
N GLU A 112 28.59 47.98 -28.05
CA GLU A 112 29.77 47.13 -28.17
C GLU A 112 30.27 46.70 -26.78
N GLU A 113 30.86 45.50 -26.70
CA GLU A 113 31.43 45.00 -25.44
C GLU A 113 32.68 45.79 -25.05
N SER A 114 32.76 46.20 -23.77
CA SER A 114 33.92 46.94 -23.28
C SER A 114 35.12 46.00 -23.13
N VAL A 115 36.10 46.15 -24.00
CA VAL A 115 37.39 45.42 -23.95
C VAL A 115 38.40 46.04 -22.99
N VAL A 116 38.08 47.20 -22.39
CA VAL A 116 38.99 47.93 -21.50
C VAL A 116 38.68 47.57 -20.04
N PRO A 117 39.67 47.09 -19.27
CA PRO A 117 39.44 46.70 -17.88
C PRO A 117 39.05 47.92 -17.00
N PRO A 118 38.20 47.73 -15.98
CA PRO A 118 37.76 48.81 -15.11
C PRO A 118 38.91 49.37 -14.26
N LYS A 119 38.96 50.71 -14.11
CA LYS A 119 39.97 51.38 -13.29
C LYS A 119 39.51 51.49 -11.84
N LYS A 120 40.35 51.06 -10.89
CA LYS A 120 40.09 51.28 -9.46
C LYS A 120 40.40 52.74 -9.13
N ILE A 121 39.39 53.48 -8.67
CA ILE A 121 39.57 54.84 -8.15
C ILE A 121 40.14 54.69 -6.73
N VAL A 122 41.35 55.20 -6.51
CA VAL A 122 41.97 55.27 -5.17
C VAL A 122 41.93 56.74 -4.77
N ILE A 123 41.29 57.02 -3.63
CA ILE A 123 41.25 58.36 -3.04
C ILE A 123 42.43 58.42 -2.05
N ASN A 124 43.33 59.38 -2.25
CA ASN A 124 44.46 59.66 -1.36
C ASN A 124 44.03 60.58 -0.22
#